data_AF-A0A8D8FGW1-F1
#
_entry.id   AF-A0A8D8FGW1-F1
#
_cell.length_a   1.000
_cell.length_b   1.000
_cell.length_c   1.000
_cell.angle_alpha   90.00
_cell.angle_beta   90.00
_cell.angle_gamma   90.00
#
_symmetry.space_group_name_H-M   'P 1'
#
loop_
_entity.id
_entity.type
_entity.pdbx_description
1 polymer ?
#
loop_
_entity_poly.entity_id
_entity_poly.type
_entity_poly.pdbx_seq_one_letter_code
_entity_poly.pdbx_strand_id
1 'polypeptide(L)'
;MEMGQVRGKFYENMFAAHYKYLQMAYYEVKKYEESYRTGLSYLLFDKHNEDMHNNLKLISKEHKGLLEKDAFKDRREAAEYRERQLYEEKLIAFIKREFESTSSDIESNEEEYLNRKPIGEEELYSVNSSDDDNQRESEIDPATIEEGTIYQTPNRGYHEEF
;
A
#
# COMPACT_ATOMS: atom_id res chain seq x y z
N MET A 1 -5.11 7.76 -6.48
CA MET A 1 -3.78 8.40 -6.37
C MET A 1 -3.27 8.64 -7.77
N GLU A 2 -3.12 9.90 -8.20
CA GLU A 2 -2.47 10.23 -9.48
C GLU A 2 -0.97 9.94 -9.34
N MET A 3 -0.38 9.24 -10.32
CA MET A 3 1.04 8.92 -10.28
C MET A 3 1.82 9.78 -11.27
N GLY A 4 3.01 10.19 -10.82
CA GLY A 4 3.88 11.13 -11.53
C GLY A 4 4.43 10.64 -12.88
N GLN A 5 5.14 11.56 -13.53
CA GLN A 5 5.65 11.43 -14.89
C GLN A 5 6.64 10.25 -15.05
N VAL A 6 6.32 9.31 -15.95
CA VAL A 6 7.22 8.21 -16.31
C VAL A 6 7.71 8.43 -17.75
N ARG A 7 9.03 8.55 -17.93
CA ARG A 7 9.68 8.81 -19.25
C ARG A 7 9.11 10.02 -20.02
N GLY A 8 8.72 11.08 -19.31
CA GLY A 8 8.19 12.28 -19.96
C GLY A 8 6.68 12.26 -20.23
N LYS A 9 5.98 11.16 -19.90
CA LYS A 9 4.52 11.06 -20.06
C LYS A 9 3.84 11.02 -18.70
N PHE A 10 2.76 11.78 -18.57
CA PHE A 10 1.89 11.75 -17.40
C PHE A 10 0.94 10.55 -17.51
N TYR A 11 0.79 9.80 -16.42
CA TYR A 11 -0.09 8.64 -16.35
C TYR A 11 -1.03 8.82 -15.17
N GLU A 12 -2.31 9.07 -15.45
CA GLU A 12 -3.32 9.25 -14.40
C GLU A 12 -3.39 8.04 -13.46
N ASN A 13 -3.28 6.82 -14.00
CA ASN A 13 -3.24 5.60 -13.21
C ASN A 13 -2.40 4.49 -13.88
N MET A 14 -1.18 4.28 -13.39
CA MET A 14 -0.29 3.23 -13.88
C MET A 14 -0.82 1.81 -13.67
N PHE A 15 -1.58 1.57 -12.59
CA PHE A 15 -2.17 0.25 -12.34
C PHE A 15 -3.24 -0.06 -13.36
N ALA A 16 -4.14 0.89 -13.65
CA ALA A 16 -5.11 0.75 -14.73
C ALA A 16 -4.39 0.52 -16.07
N ALA A 17 -3.37 1.32 -16.39
CA ALA A 17 -2.61 1.14 -17.63
C ALA A 17 -1.98 -0.25 -17.76
N HIS A 18 -1.42 -0.80 -16.66
CA HIS A 18 -0.87 -2.16 -16.64
C HIS A 18 -1.90 -3.22 -17.06
N TYR A 19 -3.08 -3.20 -16.44
CA TYR A 19 -4.15 -4.15 -16.78
C TYR A 19 -4.71 -3.93 -18.18
N LYS A 20 -4.76 -2.70 -18.67
CA LYS A 20 -5.15 -2.41 -20.06
C LYS A 20 -4.24 -3.10 -21.07
N TYR A 21 -2.92 -2.91 -20.94
CA TYR A 21 -1.97 -3.53 -21.86
C TYR A 21 -1.94 -5.05 -21.72
N LEU A 22 -2.10 -5.57 -20.50
CA LEU A 22 -2.12 -7.00 -20.26
C LEU A 22 -3.38 -7.67 -20.85
N GLN A 23 -4.53 -7.01 -20.76
CA GLN A 23 -5.75 -7.47 -21.42
C GLN A 23 -5.55 -7.55 -22.93
N MET A 24 -5.00 -6.49 -23.54
CA MET A 24 -4.69 -6.47 -24.97
C MET A 24 -3.72 -7.61 -25.35
N ALA A 25 -2.65 -7.82 -24.58
CA ALA A 25 -1.70 -8.89 -24.84
C ALA A 25 -2.36 -10.28 -24.80
N TYR A 26 -3.24 -10.54 -23.82
CA TYR A 26 -3.98 -11.81 -23.74
C TYR A 26 -4.96 -11.99 -24.90
N TYR A 27 -5.60 -10.92 -25.34
CA TYR A 27 -6.50 -10.93 -26.49
C TYR A 27 -5.75 -11.30 -27.78
N GLU A 28 -4.59 -10.69 -28.04
CA GLU A 28 -3.76 -10.99 -29.22
C GLU A 28 -3.33 -12.47 -29.28
N VAL A 29 -3.04 -13.09 -28.12
CA VAL A 29 -2.70 -14.52 -28.05
C VAL A 29 -3.92 -15.44 -27.92
N LYS A 30 -5.14 -14.92 -28.13
CA LYS A 30 -6.43 -15.64 -28.07
C LYS A 30 -6.72 -16.31 -26.71
N LYS A 31 -6.13 -15.81 -25.63
CA LYS A 31 -6.45 -16.22 -24.26
C LYS A 31 -7.62 -15.39 -23.76
N TYR A 32 -8.81 -15.67 -24.28
CA TYR A 32 -10.00 -14.85 -24.05
C TYR A 32 -10.44 -14.78 -22.59
N GLU A 33 -10.33 -15.89 -21.85
CA GLU A 33 -10.68 -15.93 -20.42
C GLU A 33 -9.75 -15.04 -19.59
N GLU A 34 -8.44 -15.17 -19.79
CA GLU A 34 -7.43 -14.33 -19.14
C GLU A 34 -7.57 -12.86 -19.54
N SER A 35 -7.86 -12.59 -20.81
CA SER A 35 -8.15 -11.25 -21.30
C SER A 35 -9.37 -10.65 -20.59
N TYR A 36 -10.47 -11.41 -20.49
CA TYR A 36 -11.69 -10.97 -19.82
C TYR A 36 -11.43 -10.70 -18.33
N ARG A 37 -10.77 -11.64 -17.64
CA ARG A 37 -10.36 -11.53 -16.23
C ARG A 37 -9.52 -10.28 -15.97
N THR A 38 -8.60 -10.00 -16.89
CA THR A 38 -7.71 -8.83 -16.81
C THR A 38 -8.49 -7.53 -17.06
N GLY A 39 -9.45 -7.51 -17.98
CA GLY A 39 -10.33 -6.36 -18.21
C GLY A 39 -11.26 -6.08 -17.02
N LEU A 40 -11.74 -7.10 -16.32
CA LEU A 40 -12.45 -6.90 -15.03
C LEU A 40 -11.54 -6.28 -13.97
N SER A 41 -10.29 -6.73 -13.90
CA SER A 41 -9.28 -6.18 -12.99
C SER A 41 -8.98 -4.71 -13.27
N TYR A 42 -8.99 -4.30 -14.56
CA TYR A 42 -8.89 -2.89 -14.94
C TYR A 42 -10.04 -2.05 -14.37
N LEU A 43 -11.28 -2.55 -14.47
CA LEU A 43 -12.48 -1.83 -14.03
C LEU A 43 -12.55 -1.62 -12.50
N LEU A 44 -11.71 -2.30 -11.72
CA LEU A 44 -11.55 -1.99 -10.29
C LEU A 44 -11.00 -0.58 -10.03
N PHE A 45 -10.16 -0.10 -10.95
CA PHE A 45 -9.45 1.17 -10.86
C PHE A 45 -10.14 2.28 -11.67
N ASP A 46 -10.79 1.93 -12.79
CA ASP A 46 -11.53 2.86 -13.64
C ASP A 46 -12.86 2.22 -14.11
N LYS A 47 -13.91 2.41 -13.30
CA LYS A 47 -15.23 1.77 -13.49
C LYS A 47 -16.00 2.31 -14.68
N HIS A 48 -15.72 3.54 -15.10
CA HIS A 48 -16.50 4.27 -16.10
C HIS A 48 -15.88 4.24 -17.49
N ASN A 49 -14.81 3.45 -17.66
CA ASN A 49 -14.11 3.34 -18.94
C ASN A 49 -14.93 2.63 -20.01
N GLU A 50 -15.48 3.40 -20.95
CA GLU A 50 -16.30 2.87 -22.05
C GLU A 50 -15.52 1.90 -22.95
N ASP A 51 -14.25 2.20 -23.25
CA ASP A 51 -13.40 1.35 -24.08
C ASP A 51 -13.27 -0.05 -23.49
N MET A 52 -13.00 -0.15 -22.19
CA MET A 52 -12.85 -1.45 -21.52
C MET A 52 -14.16 -2.23 -21.49
N HIS A 53 -15.31 -1.56 -21.25
CA HIS A 53 -16.63 -2.21 -21.34
C HIS A 53 -16.91 -2.76 -22.74
N ASN A 54 -16.51 -2.02 -23.78
CA ASN A 54 -16.65 -2.47 -25.17
C ASN A 54 -15.72 -3.65 -25.48
N ASN A 55 -14.48 -3.63 -24.99
CA ASN A 55 -13.53 -4.73 -25.12
C ASN A 55 -14.06 -6.02 -24.48
N LEU A 56 -14.63 -5.94 -23.27
CA LEU A 56 -15.21 -7.11 -22.60
C LEU A 56 -16.39 -7.72 -23.38
N LYS A 57 -17.24 -6.88 -23.98
CA LYS A 57 -18.32 -7.34 -24.87
C LYS A 57 -17.78 -8.03 -26.12
N LEU A 58 -16.72 -7.46 -26.72
CA LEU A 58 -16.06 -8.04 -27.89
C LEU A 58 -15.48 -9.43 -27.56
N ILE A 59 -14.72 -9.54 -26.46
CA ILE A 59 -14.14 -10.80 -26.00
C ILE A 59 -15.23 -11.86 -25.76
N SER A 60 -16.32 -11.50 -25.07
CA SER A 60 -17.43 -12.41 -24.81
C SER A 60 -18.10 -12.90 -26.11
N LYS A 61 -18.25 -12.02 -27.10
CA LYS A 61 -18.79 -12.35 -28.41
C LYS A 61 -17.88 -13.31 -29.19
N GLU A 62 -16.57 -13.08 -29.18
CA GLU A 62 -15.60 -13.93 -29.88
C GLU A 62 -15.49 -15.32 -29.25
N HIS A 63 -15.55 -15.38 -27.91
CA HIS A 63 -15.57 -16.64 -27.18
C HIS A 63 -16.95 -17.32 -27.18
N LYS A 64 -17.93 -16.80 -27.96
CA LYS A 64 -19.31 -17.31 -28.06
C LYS A 64 -20.02 -17.45 -26.71
N GLY A 65 -19.63 -16.65 -25.72
CA GLY A 65 -20.16 -16.71 -24.36
C GLY A 65 -19.75 -17.95 -23.55
N LEU A 66 -18.79 -18.75 -24.02
CA LEU A 66 -18.30 -19.95 -23.31
C LEU A 66 -17.22 -19.63 -22.27
N LEU A 67 -17.31 -18.48 -21.60
CA LEU A 67 -16.34 -18.12 -20.56
C LEU A 67 -16.56 -19.00 -19.32
N GLU A 68 -15.49 -19.61 -18.81
CA GLU A 68 -15.54 -20.31 -17.53
C GLU A 68 -15.92 -19.34 -16.38
N LYS A 69 -16.51 -19.88 -15.30
CA LYS A 69 -16.88 -19.11 -14.11
C LYS A 69 -15.72 -18.30 -13.53
N ASP A 70 -14.50 -18.81 -13.64
CA ASP A 70 -13.30 -18.15 -13.11
C ASP A 70 -12.85 -16.95 -13.96
N ALA A 71 -13.25 -16.87 -15.23
CA ALA A 71 -13.01 -15.69 -16.06
C ALA A 71 -13.78 -14.46 -15.54
N PHE A 72 -14.90 -14.66 -14.83
CA PHE A 72 -15.72 -13.57 -14.27
C PHE A 72 -15.23 -13.03 -12.93
N LYS A 73 -14.16 -13.61 -12.37
CA LYS A 73 -13.49 -13.07 -11.18
C LYS A 73 -12.44 -12.06 -11.62
N ASP A 74 -12.16 -11.06 -10.80
CA ASP A 74 -10.97 -10.25 -10.97
C ASP A 74 -9.71 -11.05 -10.60
N ARG A 75 -8.55 -10.54 -10.99
CA ARG A 75 -7.27 -11.13 -10.60
C ARG A 75 -7.01 -10.87 -9.13
N ARG A 76 -6.55 -11.90 -8.43
CA ARG A 76 -6.24 -11.83 -6.99
C ARG A 76 -5.31 -10.67 -6.67
N GLU A 77 -4.27 -10.47 -7.47
CA GLU A 77 -3.29 -9.40 -7.27
C GLU A 77 -3.97 -8.02 -7.35
N ALA A 78 -4.90 -7.84 -8.30
CA ALA A 78 -5.62 -6.58 -8.47
C ALA A 78 -6.53 -6.26 -7.27
N ALA A 79 -7.21 -7.27 -6.75
CA ALA A 79 -8.04 -7.17 -5.56
C ALA A 79 -7.19 -6.79 -4.32
N GLU A 80 -6.09 -7.51 -4.10
CA GLU A 80 -5.15 -7.24 -3.00
C GLU A 80 -4.59 -5.81 -3.05
N TYR A 81 -4.18 -5.34 -4.24
CA TYR A 81 -3.72 -3.97 -4.42
C TYR A 81 -4.81 -2.94 -4.11
N ARG A 82 -6.04 -3.18 -4.57
CA ARG A 82 -7.17 -2.30 -4.29
C ARG A 82 -7.48 -2.22 -2.81
N GLU A 83 -7.47 -3.36 -2.12
CA GLU A 83 -7.69 -3.41 -0.66
C GLU A 83 -6.62 -2.64 0.09
N ARG A 84 -5.35 -2.84 -0.28
CA ARG A 84 -4.23 -2.09 0.28
C ARG A 84 -4.38 -0.59 0.04
N GLN A 85 -4.71 -0.17 -1.18
CA GLN A 85 -4.90 1.24 -1.50
C GLN A 85 -6.02 1.87 -0.65
N LEU A 86 -7.15 1.18 -0.50
CA LEU A 86 -8.25 1.65 0.36
C LEU A 86 -7.84 1.74 1.83
N TYR A 87 -7.00 0.82 2.30
CA TYR A 87 -6.46 0.88 3.65
C TYR A 87 -5.52 2.08 3.85
N GLU A 88 -4.60 2.31 2.91
CA GLU A 88 -3.70 3.46 2.93
C GLU A 88 -4.45 4.79 2.88
N GLU A 89 -5.48 4.90 2.04
CA GLU A 89 -6.35 6.09 1.98
C GLU A 89 -7.06 6.36 3.32
N LYS A 90 -7.54 5.32 4.00
CA LYS A 90 -8.13 5.44 5.35
C LYS A 90 -7.09 5.88 6.38
N LEU A 91 -5.88 5.33 6.32
CA LEU A 91 -4.80 5.71 7.24
C LEU A 91 -4.39 7.16 7.04
N ILE A 92 -4.27 7.61 5.79
CA ILE A 92 -4.00 9.01 5.45
C ILE A 92 -5.12 9.91 5.98
N ALA A 93 -6.38 9.54 5.78
CA ALA A 93 -7.51 10.31 6.29
C ALA A 93 -7.52 10.39 7.83
N PHE A 94 -7.18 9.29 8.50
CA PHE A 94 -7.03 9.26 9.96
C PHE A 94 -5.93 10.19 10.43
N ILE A 95 -4.72 10.07 9.87
CA ILE A 95 -3.57 10.94 10.21
C ILE A 95 -3.93 12.41 9.98
N LYS A 96 -4.50 12.75 8.83
CA LYS A 96 -4.94 14.13 8.56
C LYS A 96 -5.87 14.63 9.66
N ARG A 97 -6.91 13.87 9.99
CA ARG A 97 -7.87 14.28 11.03
C ARG A 97 -7.22 14.50 12.41
N GLU A 98 -6.38 13.57 12.87
CA GLU A 98 -5.78 13.68 14.21
C GLU A 98 -4.74 14.81 14.30
N PHE A 99 -3.87 14.92 13.30
CA PHE A 99 -2.76 15.90 13.33
C PHE A 99 -3.17 17.31 12.89
N GLU A 100 -4.16 17.46 12.00
CA GLU A 100 -4.72 18.77 11.62
C GLU A 100 -5.46 19.42 12.80
N SER A 101 -6.06 18.60 13.69
CA SER A 101 -6.66 19.05 14.95
C SER A 101 -5.61 19.49 15.98
N THR A 102 -4.40 18.91 15.94
CA THR A 102 -3.32 19.28 16.87
C THR A 102 -2.62 20.58 16.43
N SER A 103 -2.52 20.84 15.13
CA SER A 103 -1.93 22.08 14.61
C SER A 103 -2.74 23.34 14.93
N SER A 104 -4.06 23.24 15.01
CA SER A 104 -4.91 24.38 15.42
C SER A 104 -4.76 24.74 16.90
N ASP A 105 -4.34 23.78 17.75
CA ASP A 105 -4.14 24.03 19.18
C ASP A 105 -2.77 24.69 19.44
N ILE A 106 -1.78 24.52 18.54
CA ILE A 106 -0.43 25.08 18.69
C ILE A 106 -0.40 26.60 18.47
N GLU A 107 -1.28 27.15 17.62
CA GLU A 107 -1.36 28.61 17.40
C GLU A 107 -1.77 29.39 18.66
N SER A 108 -2.29 28.73 19.69
CA SER A 108 -2.70 29.39 20.94
C SER A 108 -1.58 29.61 21.96
N ASN A 109 -0.37 29.08 21.74
CA ASN A 109 0.70 29.08 22.75
C ASN A 109 2.11 29.46 22.23
N GLU A 110 2.23 30.15 21.10
CA GLU A 110 3.55 30.58 20.58
C GLU A 110 4.33 31.50 21.55
N GLU A 111 3.64 32.28 22.41
CA GLU A 111 4.29 33.11 23.42
C GLU A 111 4.91 32.31 24.57
N GLU A 112 4.48 31.07 24.83
CA GLU A 112 5.04 30.25 25.92
C GLU A 112 6.36 29.58 25.49
N TYR A 113 6.49 29.19 24.21
CA TYR A 113 7.68 28.50 23.71
C TYR A 113 8.90 29.43 23.55
N LEU A 114 8.67 30.71 23.22
CA LEU A 114 9.75 31.70 23.09
C LEU A 114 10.24 32.25 24.44
N ASN A 115 9.44 32.10 25.51
CA ASN A 115 9.77 32.59 26.86
C ASN A 115 10.40 31.52 27.77
N ARG A 116 10.55 30.28 27.31
CA ARG A 116 11.34 29.28 28.03
C ARG A 116 12.81 29.68 27.99
N LYS A 117 13.36 30.04 29.16
CA LYS A 117 14.80 30.25 29.29
C LYS A 117 15.53 28.97 28.85
N PRO A 118 16.61 29.08 28.07
CA PRO A 118 17.38 27.92 27.67
C PRO A 118 17.83 27.16 28.91
N ILE A 119 17.65 25.84 28.90
CA ILE A 119 18.22 24.94 29.91
C ILE A 119 19.73 25.13 29.86
N GLY A 120 20.31 25.56 30.99
CA GLY A 120 21.74 25.75 31.12
C GLY A 120 22.46 24.41 31.00
N GLU A 121 23.63 24.43 30.34
CA GLU A 121 24.45 23.26 30.03
C GLU A 121 24.88 22.44 31.26
N GLU A 122 24.68 22.97 32.48
CA GLU A 122 25.02 22.33 33.75
C GLU A 122 24.07 21.19 34.18
N GLU A 123 22.83 21.13 33.67
CA GLU A 123 21.88 20.07 34.07
C GLU A 123 22.02 18.75 33.28
N LEU A 124 22.86 18.70 32.24
CA LEU A 124 22.97 17.51 31.39
C LEU A 124 23.89 16.40 31.95
N TYR A 125 24.67 16.68 33.01
CA TYR A 125 25.71 15.77 33.51
C TYR A 125 25.56 15.29 34.97
N SER A 126 24.45 15.54 35.66
CA SER A 126 24.20 14.92 36.97
C SER A 126 23.60 13.52 36.83
N VAL A 127 24.40 12.60 36.28
CA VAL A 127 24.20 11.17 36.51
C VAL A 127 24.46 10.91 37.99
N ASN A 128 23.41 10.59 38.75
CA ASN A 128 23.53 10.08 40.11
C ASN A 128 24.25 8.74 40.07
N SER A 129 25.58 8.79 40.24
CA SER A 129 26.40 7.65 40.63
C SER A 129 26.17 7.40 42.12
N SER A 130 25.42 6.36 42.45
CA SER A 130 25.46 5.70 43.75
C SER A 130 24.98 4.27 43.55
N ASP A 131 25.95 3.37 43.52
CA ASP A 131 25.81 1.92 43.49
C ASP A 131 24.98 1.41 44.68
N ASP A 132 24.05 0.48 44.44
CA ASP A 132 23.71 -0.57 45.40
C ASP A 132 23.30 -1.84 44.63
N ASP A 133 24.26 -2.76 44.51
CA ASP A 133 24.07 -4.13 44.04
C ASP A 133 23.34 -4.95 45.12
N ASN A 134 22.18 -5.55 44.80
CA ASN A 134 21.91 -6.96 45.12
C ASN A 134 20.60 -7.52 44.49
N GLN A 135 20.81 -8.45 43.55
CA GLN A 135 20.05 -9.67 43.27
C GLN A 135 18.67 -9.58 42.59
N ARG A 136 18.67 -9.90 41.28
CA ARG A 136 18.00 -11.10 40.73
C ARG A 136 18.45 -11.32 39.29
N GLU A 137 19.20 -12.40 39.07
CA GLU A 137 19.51 -12.94 37.75
C GLU A 137 18.24 -13.46 37.09
N SER A 138 18.03 -13.11 35.82
CA SER A 138 17.41 -14.00 34.84
C SER A 138 18.10 -13.77 33.51
N GLU A 139 18.83 -14.80 33.09
CA GLU A 139 19.61 -14.92 31.86
C GLU A 139 18.81 -14.49 30.62
N ILE A 140 19.41 -13.67 29.76
CA ILE A 140 18.98 -13.51 28.37
C ILE A 140 20.22 -13.76 27.50
N ASP A 141 20.22 -14.91 26.82
CA ASP A 141 21.23 -15.30 25.85
C ASP A 141 21.28 -14.29 24.67
N PRO A 142 22.46 -13.82 24.25
CA PRO A 142 22.58 -12.90 23.12
C PRO A 142 22.52 -13.68 21.79
N ALA A 143 21.31 -13.97 21.30
CA ALA A 143 21.12 -14.43 19.94
C ALA A 143 21.09 -13.23 18.97
N THR A 144 22.21 -13.05 18.27
CA THR A 144 22.39 -12.50 16.91
C THR A 144 21.27 -11.60 16.36
N ILE A 145 21.51 -10.29 16.32
CA ILE A 145 20.71 -9.35 15.52
C ILE A 145 21.15 -9.52 14.06
N GLU A 146 20.35 -10.21 13.24
CA GLU A 146 20.53 -10.20 11.78
C GLU A 146 19.96 -8.90 11.20
N GLU A 147 20.81 -8.14 10.50
CA GLU A 147 20.45 -6.99 9.68
C GLU A 147 19.52 -7.42 8.53
N GLY A 148 18.21 -7.43 8.77
CA GLY A 148 17.23 -7.86 7.74
C GLY A 148 15.79 -7.36 7.90
N THR A 149 15.49 -6.56 8.92
CA THR A 149 14.13 -6.09 9.22
C THR A 149 13.74 -4.79 8.51
N ILE A 150 14.12 -4.66 7.23
CA ILE A 150 13.50 -3.70 6.32
C ILE A 150 12.45 -4.43 5.47
N TYR A 151 11.20 -4.40 5.96
CA TYR A 151 9.96 -4.73 5.26
C TYR A 151 9.96 -6.00 4.39
N GLN A 152 9.81 -7.17 5.03
CA GLN A 152 9.27 -8.34 4.34
C GLN A 152 7.73 -8.26 4.34
N THR A 153 7.12 -8.13 3.17
CA THR A 153 5.68 -8.41 3.00
C THR A 153 5.41 -9.88 3.37
N PRO A 154 4.34 -10.22 4.11
CA PRO A 154 4.05 -11.60 4.45
C PRO A 154 3.85 -12.42 3.17
N ASN A 155 4.80 -13.31 2.88
CA ASN A 155 4.70 -14.27 1.80
C ASN A 155 3.65 -15.32 2.20
N ARG A 156 2.38 -15.09 1.82
CA ARG A 156 1.34 -16.12 1.98
C ARG A 156 1.53 -17.12 0.85
N GLY A 157 2.31 -18.16 1.14
CA GLY A 157 2.70 -19.21 0.21
C GLY A 157 1.51 -19.80 -0.55
N TYR A 158 1.74 -20.11 -1.83
CA TYR A 158 0.87 -20.97 -2.62
C TYR A 158 0.88 -22.36 -1.99
N HIS A 159 -0.26 -22.79 -1.46
CA HIS A 159 -0.51 -24.22 -1.26
C HIS A 159 -1.07 -24.76 -2.58
N GLU A 160 -0.22 -25.44 -3.35
CA GLU A 160 -0.66 -26.39 -4.36
C GLU A 160 -1.13 -27.65 -3.61
N GLU A 161 -2.43 -27.93 -3.63
CA GLU A 161 -2.94 -29.26 -3.32
C GLU A 161 -3.03 -30.04 -4.64
N PHE A 162 -2.32 -31.17 -4.69
CA PHE A 162 -2.28 -32.14 -5.79
C PHE A 162 -3.53 -33.02 -5.80
#